data_AF-C2KHL7-F1
#
_entry.id   AF-C2KHL7-F1
#
_cell.length_a   1.000
_cell.length_b   1.000
_cell.length_c   1.000
_cell.angle_alpha   90.00
_cell.angle_beta   90.00
_cell.angle_gamma   90.00
#
_symmetry.space_group_name_H-M   'P 1'
#
loop_
_entity.id
_entity.type
_entity.pdbx_description
1 polymer ?
#
loop_
_entity_poly.entity_id
_entity_poly.type
_entity_poly.pdbx_seq_one_letter_code
_entity_poly.pdbx_strand_id
1 'polypeptide(L)'
;MTTQHDLFDSVKEQTILTQIAALSGWDALTGMPKDAGHFRAEMDAYLAEKLFQVSTGSARKKILEDLEADDSSLDSLGHLVLQKARKDFDMTGNILEKDFIAFQKTLSEAQDFGQERVRLMIIKFISHIWNELLAI
;
A
#
# COMPACT_ATOMS: atom_id res chain seq x y z
N MET A 1 -14.58 -26.64 -6.30
CA MET A 1 -15.43 -26.13 -5.21
C MET A 1 -14.54 -25.20 -4.41
N THR A 2 -14.95 -23.95 -4.19
CA THR A 2 -14.16 -23.00 -3.40
C THR A 2 -14.25 -23.38 -1.93
N THR A 3 -13.16 -23.24 -1.20
CA THR A 3 -13.04 -23.66 0.20
C THR A 3 -12.61 -22.50 1.10
N GLN A 4 -12.72 -22.71 2.41
CA GLN A 4 -12.14 -21.79 3.41
C GLN A 4 -10.65 -21.55 3.19
N HIS A 5 -9.91 -22.56 2.71
CA HIS A 5 -8.48 -22.45 2.44
C HIS A 5 -8.20 -21.44 1.33
N ASP A 6 -8.99 -21.46 0.26
CA ASP A 6 -8.85 -20.51 -0.87
C ASP A 6 -9.09 -19.06 -0.41
N LEU A 7 -10.08 -18.85 0.46
CA LEU A 7 -10.33 -17.54 1.07
C LEU A 7 -9.13 -17.08 1.91
N PHE A 8 -8.60 -17.96 2.75
CA PHE A 8 -7.49 -17.65 3.66
C PHE A 8 -6.20 -17.37 2.89
N ASP A 9 -5.89 -18.15 1.86
CA ASP A 9 -4.72 -17.92 1.01
C ASP A 9 -4.80 -16.58 0.30
N SER A 10 -5.97 -16.23 -0.24
CA SER A 10 -6.16 -14.94 -0.88
C SER A 10 -6.01 -13.77 0.12
N VAL A 11 -6.56 -13.88 1.35
CA VAL A 11 -6.36 -12.85 2.40
C VAL A 11 -4.91 -12.77 2.87
N LYS A 12 -4.22 -13.92 2.95
CA LYS A 12 -2.81 -14.00 3.32
C LYS A 12 -1.94 -13.30 2.29
N GLU A 13 -2.17 -13.52 1.00
CA GLU A 13 -1.44 -12.84 -0.07
C GLU A 13 -1.64 -11.31 0.00
N GLN A 14 -2.90 -10.86 0.15
CA GLN A 14 -3.20 -9.43 0.37
C GLN A 14 -2.43 -8.85 1.56
N THR A 15 -2.34 -9.61 2.66
CA THR A 15 -1.62 -9.20 3.87
C THR A 15 -0.12 -9.09 3.62
N ILE A 16 0.47 -10.06 2.92
CA ILE A 16 1.90 -10.05 2.56
C ILE A 16 2.21 -8.82 1.69
N LEU A 17 1.42 -8.56 0.65
CA LEU A 17 1.60 -7.40 -0.22
C LEU A 17 1.49 -6.08 0.56
N THR A 18 0.54 -5.99 1.49
CA THR A 18 0.37 -4.82 2.36
C THR A 18 1.59 -4.61 3.26
N GLN A 19 2.14 -5.69 3.83
CA GLN A 19 3.34 -5.63 4.67
C GLN A 19 4.59 -5.24 3.88
N ILE A 20 4.74 -5.74 2.65
CA ILE A 20 5.85 -5.36 1.76
C ILE A 20 5.74 -3.86 1.39
N ALA A 21 4.55 -3.37 1.05
CA ALA A 21 4.32 -1.96 0.77
C ALA A 21 4.62 -1.07 2.00
N ALA A 22 4.25 -1.51 3.21
CA ALA A 22 4.59 -0.81 4.44
C ALA A 22 6.11 -0.79 4.70
N LEU A 23 6.81 -1.89 4.45
CA LEU A 23 8.27 -1.96 4.58
C LEU A 23 8.96 -1.04 3.56
N SER A 24 8.44 -0.99 2.34
CA SER A 24 8.89 -0.05 1.31
C SER A 24 8.73 1.41 1.77
N GLY A 25 7.56 1.78 2.27
CA GLY A 25 7.34 3.13 2.80
C GLY A 25 8.25 3.47 3.99
N TRP A 26 8.52 2.52 4.87
CA TRP A 26 9.46 2.71 5.97
C TRP A 26 10.90 2.91 5.48
N ASP A 27 11.37 2.08 4.54
CA ASP A 27 12.72 2.19 3.98
C ASP A 27 12.92 3.52 3.21
N ALA A 28 11.86 4.04 2.57
CA ALA A 28 11.89 5.34 1.90
C ALA A 28 12.24 6.49 2.88
N LEU A 29 11.92 6.32 4.17
CA LEU A 29 12.17 7.30 5.21
C LEU A 29 13.51 7.10 5.93
N THR A 30 14.09 5.90 5.91
CA THR A 30 15.22 5.54 6.78
C THR A 30 16.49 5.14 6.03
N GLY A 31 16.37 4.46 4.89
CA GLY A 31 17.48 3.78 4.22
C GLY A 31 17.63 4.08 2.73
N MET A 32 16.61 4.67 2.10
CA MET A 32 16.59 4.90 0.66
C MET A 32 17.66 5.93 0.22
N PRO A 33 18.48 5.61 -0.80
CA PRO A 33 19.40 6.57 -1.41
C PRO A 33 18.65 7.77 -2.02
N LYS A 34 19.25 8.96 -1.96
CA LYS A 34 18.60 10.22 -2.36
C LYS A 34 18.08 10.24 -3.80
N ASP A 35 18.76 9.57 -4.71
CA ASP A 35 18.38 9.57 -6.13
C ASP A 35 17.53 8.35 -6.51
N ALA A 36 17.09 7.54 -5.54
CA ALA A 36 16.33 6.32 -5.77
C ALA A 36 14.80 6.49 -5.70
N GLY A 37 14.30 7.72 -5.44
CA GLY A 37 12.86 7.99 -5.28
C GLY A 37 12.01 7.58 -6.48
N HIS A 38 12.50 7.79 -7.70
CA HIS A 38 11.78 7.36 -8.92
C HIS A 38 11.60 5.84 -9.00
N PHE A 39 12.65 5.07 -8.68
CA PHE A 39 12.59 3.60 -8.66
C PHE A 39 11.68 3.10 -7.55
N ARG A 40 11.70 3.77 -6.38
CA ARG A 40 10.77 3.49 -5.27
C ARG A 40 9.33 3.69 -5.69
N ALA A 41 9.03 4.80 -6.36
CA ALA A 41 7.68 5.09 -6.84
C ALA A 41 7.17 4.05 -7.85
N GLU A 42 8.03 3.55 -8.74
CA GLU A 42 7.68 2.47 -9.66
C GLU A 42 7.41 1.14 -8.94
N MET A 43 8.25 0.81 -7.95
CA MET A 43 8.08 -0.39 -7.13
C MET A 43 6.77 -0.32 -6.33
N ASP A 44 6.47 0.80 -5.70
CA ASP A 44 5.24 1.00 -4.92
C ASP A 44 4.00 0.96 -5.80
N ALA A 45 4.08 1.51 -7.02
CA ALA A 45 3.00 1.40 -8.02
C ALA A 45 2.75 -0.06 -8.43
N TYR A 46 3.80 -0.86 -8.63
CA TYR A 46 3.68 -2.29 -8.94
C TYR A 46 3.06 -3.08 -7.77
N LEU A 47 3.49 -2.80 -6.54
CA LEU A 47 2.90 -3.41 -5.34
C LEU A 47 1.42 -3.03 -5.18
N ALA A 48 1.07 -1.78 -5.47
CA ALA A 48 -0.30 -1.31 -5.46
C ALA A 48 -1.18 -2.04 -6.49
N GLU A 49 -0.68 -2.25 -7.71
CA GLU A 49 -1.37 -3.04 -8.74
C GLU A 49 -1.65 -4.45 -8.24
N LYS A 50 -0.63 -5.15 -7.73
CA LYS A 50 -0.80 -6.53 -7.22
C LYS A 50 -1.76 -6.60 -6.05
N LEU A 51 -1.66 -5.66 -5.11
CA LEU A 51 -2.57 -5.58 -3.98
C LEU A 51 -4.02 -5.37 -4.43
N PHE A 52 -4.24 -4.49 -5.41
CA PHE A 52 -5.56 -4.25 -5.98
C PHE A 52 -6.11 -5.51 -6.64
N GLN A 53 -5.33 -6.16 -7.52
CA GLN A 53 -5.74 -7.38 -8.22
C GLN A 53 -6.09 -8.53 -7.27
N VAL A 54 -5.33 -8.73 -6.19
CA VAL A 54 -5.62 -9.77 -5.18
C VAL A 54 -6.85 -9.43 -4.34
N SER A 55 -7.11 -8.14 -4.08
CA SER A 55 -8.21 -7.70 -3.21
C SER A 55 -9.53 -7.46 -3.94
N THR A 56 -9.52 -7.17 -5.24
CA THR A 56 -10.73 -6.81 -6.03
C THR A 56 -10.85 -7.56 -7.35
N GLY A 57 -9.85 -8.37 -7.72
CA GLY A 57 -9.84 -9.10 -8.99
C GLY A 57 -10.87 -10.22 -9.06
N SER A 58 -10.97 -10.81 -10.25
CA SER A 58 -11.95 -11.87 -10.56
C SER A 58 -11.82 -13.11 -9.65
N ALA A 59 -10.59 -13.46 -9.24
CA ALA A 59 -10.34 -14.57 -8.32
C ALA A 59 -10.98 -14.32 -6.94
N ARG A 60 -10.73 -13.15 -6.33
CA ARG A 60 -11.37 -12.76 -5.06
C ARG A 60 -12.88 -12.72 -5.20
N LYS A 61 -13.38 -12.09 -6.26
CA LYS A 61 -14.83 -11.98 -6.52
C LYS A 61 -15.48 -13.35 -6.54
N LYS A 62 -14.91 -14.30 -7.30
CA LYS A 62 -15.40 -15.66 -7.40
C LYS A 62 -15.39 -16.39 -6.05
N ILE A 63 -14.31 -16.23 -5.27
CA ILE A 63 -14.22 -16.84 -3.93
C ILE A 63 -15.36 -16.35 -3.03
N LEU A 64 -15.60 -15.03 -3.02
CA LEU A 64 -16.66 -14.44 -2.21
C LEU A 64 -18.05 -14.90 -2.68
N GLU A 65 -18.33 -14.87 -3.98
CA GLU A 65 -19.62 -15.30 -4.54
C GLU A 65 -19.90 -16.78 -4.28
N ASP A 66 -18.91 -17.66 -4.44
CA ASP A 66 -19.08 -19.10 -4.20
C ASP A 66 -19.37 -19.38 -2.71
N LEU A 67 -18.61 -18.77 -1.80
CA LEU A 67 -18.76 -18.99 -0.36
C LEU A 67 -19.99 -18.29 0.23
N GLU A 68 -20.49 -17.21 -0.38
CA GLU A 68 -21.77 -16.60 0.01
C GLU A 68 -22.99 -17.39 -0.49
N ALA A 69 -22.84 -18.12 -1.60
CA ALA A 69 -23.88 -19.00 -2.10
C ALA A 69 -23.99 -20.30 -1.28
N ASP A 70 -22.87 -20.79 -0.75
CA ASP A 70 -22.81 -21.95 0.15
C ASP A 70 -21.67 -21.79 1.19
N ASP A 71 -22.04 -21.31 2.37
CA ASP A 71 -21.13 -21.07 3.49
C ASP A 71 -21.07 -22.24 4.49
N SER A 72 -21.74 -23.36 4.20
CA SER A 72 -21.87 -24.50 5.12
C SER A 72 -20.53 -25.16 5.49
N SER A 73 -19.51 -24.95 4.67
CA SER A 73 -18.15 -25.46 4.85
C SER A 73 -17.26 -24.55 5.72
N LEU A 74 -17.73 -23.36 6.10
CA LEU A 74 -16.97 -22.40 6.88
C LEU A 74 -17.12 -22.67 8.39
N ASP A 75 -16.00 -22.52 9.10
CA ASP A 75 -16.03 -22.41 10.56
C ASP A 75 -16.35 -20.96 11.01
N SER A 76 -16.44 -20.72 12.31
CA SER A 76 -16.73 -19.39 12.85
C SER A 76 -15.73 -18.32 12.43
N LEU A 77 -14.45 -18.67 12.27
CA LEU A 77 -13.43 -17.75 11.76
C LEU A 77 -13.62 -17.52 10.25
N GLY A 78 -13.92 -18.57 9.49
CA GLY A 78 -14.26 -18.53 8.08
C GLY A 78 -15.34 -17.52 7.77
N HIS A 79 -16.46 -17.53 8.50
CA HIS A 79 -17.54 -16.56 8.31
C HIS A 79 -17.11 -15.12 8.61
N LEU A 80 -16.31 -14.90 9.67
CA LEU A 80 -15.80 -13.56 10.01
C LEU A 80 -14.85 -13.03 8.93
N VAL A 81 -13.97 -13.88 8.42
CA VAL A 81 -13.03 -13.52 7.34
C VAL A 81 -13.79 -13.25 6.05
N LEU A 82 -14.82 -14.05 5.73
CA LEU A 82 -15.67 -13.84 4.55
C LEU A 82 -16.35 -12.46 4.61
N GLN A 83 -16.99 -12.14 5.74
CA GLN A 83 -17.65 -10.85 5.95
C GLN A 83 -16.68 -9.68 5.80
N LYS A 84 -15.48 -9.79 6.41
CA LYS A 84 -14.45 -8.74 6.31
C LYS A 84 -13.93 -8.59 4.87
N ALA A 85 -13.65 -9.71 4.21
CA ALA A 85 -13.15 -9.72 2.84
C ALA A 85 -14.16 -9.14 1.85
N ARG A 86 -15.47 -9.42 2.01
CA ARG A 86 -16.53 -8.78 1.22
C ARG A 86 -16.56 -7.27 1.43
N LYS A 87 -16.53 -6.81 2.68
CA LYS A 87 -16.49 -5.37 2.99
C LYS A 87 -15.29 -4.68 2.34
N ASP A 88 -14.11 -5.30 2.40
CA ASP A 88 -12.89 -4.74 1.82
C ASP A 88 -12.94 -4.73 0.29
N PHE A 89 -13.48 -5.80 -0.31
CA PHE A 89 -13.71 -5.91 -1.75
C PHE A 89 -14.63 -4.79 -2.24
N ASP A 90 -15.76 -4.56 -1.56
CA ASP A 90 -16.72 -3.53 -1.97
C ASP A 90 -16.13 -2.13 -1.79
N MET A 91 -15.41 -1.89 -0.69
CA MET A 91 -14.77 -0.59 -0.42
C MET A 91 -13.71 -0.25 -1.47
N THR A 92 -12.86 -1.22 -1.80
CA THR A 92 -11.71 -1.03 -2.71
C THR A 92 -12.14 -1.12 -4.17
N GLY A 93 -13.08 -2.01 -4.49
CA GLY A 93 -13.57 -2.27 -5.85
C GLY A 93 -14.37 -1.12 -6.46
N ASN A 94 -14.80 -0.16 -5.64
CA ASN A 94 -15.39 1.10 -6.13
C ASN A 94 -14.36 2.06 -6.74
N ILE A 95 -13.06 1.82 -6.54
CA ILE A 95 -11.97 2.63 -7.07
C ILE A 95 -11.55 2.05 -8.42
N LEU A 96 -11.31 2.90 -9.42
CA LEU A 96 -10.69 2.45 -10.67
C LEU A 96 -9.24 2.04 -10.40
N GLU A 97 -8.83 0.85 -10.85
CA GLU A 97 -7.47 0.30 -10.64
C GLU A 97 -6.37 1.31 -10.99
N LYS A 98 -6.50 1.96 -12.15
CA LYS A 98 -5.55 3.00 -12.61
C LYS A 98 -5.40 4.17 -11.62
N ASP A 99 -6.48 4.55 -10.95
CA ASP A 99 -6.50 5.70 -10.04
C ASP A 99 -5.90 5.31 -8.70
N PHE A 100 -6.15 4.06 -8.25
CA PHE A 100 -5.49 3.49 -7.07
C PHE A 100 -3.97 3.42 -7.25
N ILE A 101 -3.50 2.90 -8.38
CA ILE A 101 -2.07 2.79 -8.70
C ILE A 101 -1.44 4.18 -8.81
N ALA A 102 -2.08 5.09 -9.54
CA ALA A 102 -1.58 6.46 -9.70
C ALA A 102 -1.47 7.19 -8.36
N PHE A 103 -2.48 7.04 -7.49
CA PHE A 103 -2.45 7.62 -6.15
C PHE A 103 -1.24 7.11 -5.33
N GLN A 104 -0.98 5.81 -5.34
CA GLN A 104 0.15 5.23 -4.60
C GLN A 104 1.50 5.68 -5.15
N LYS A 105 1.62 5.76 -6.48
CA LYS A 105 2.83 6.30 -7.13
C LYS A 105 3.08 7.75 -6.71
N THR A 106 2.07 8.61 -6.82
CA THR A 106 2.18 10.03 -6.44
C THR A 106 2.49 10.21 -4.96
N LEU A 107 1.91 9.37 -4.08
CA LEU A 107 2.23 9.41 -2.66
C LEU A 107 3.71 9.09 -2.39
N SER A 108 4.25 8.09 -3.08
CA SER A 108 5.67 7.71 -2.99
C SER A 108 6.59 8.83 -3.51
N GLU A 109 6.27 9.43 -4.66
CA GLU A 109 7.00 10.58 -5.20
C GLU A 109 6.96 11.79 -4.24
N ALA A 110 5.80 12.06 -3.62
CA ALA A 110 5.63 13.18 -2.71
C ALA A 110 6.45 13.05 -1.42
N GLN A 111 6.71 11.82 -0.95
CA GLN A 111 7.55 11.58 0.22
C GLN A 111 9.00 12.05 -0.01
N ASP A 112 9.50 11.86 -1.23
CA ASP A 112 10.85 12.33 -1.63
C ASP A 112 10.92 13.87 -1.62
N PHE A 113 9.90 14.54 -2.19
CA PHE A 113 9.78 16.01 -2.16
C PHE A 113 9.70 16.60 -0.75
N GLY A 114 9.02 15.91 0.17
CA GLY A 114 8.89 16.33 1.58
C GLY A 114 10.22 16.32 2.32
N GLN A 115 11.03 15.27 2.12
CA GLN A 115 12.34 15.11 2.77
C GLN A 115 13.35 16.17 2.28
N GLU A 116 13.42 16.41 0.98
CA GLU A 116 14.34 17.41 0.44
C GLU A 116 13.98 18.84 0.88
N ARG A 117 12.68 19.17 0.98
CA ARG A 117 12.25 20.48 1.49
C ARG A 117 12.60 20.71 2.96
N VAL A 118 12.38 19.72 3.83
CA VAL A 118 12.76 19.83 5.25
C VAL A 118 14.27 20.00 5.39
N ARG A 119 15.05 19.25 4.60
CA ARG A 119 16.51 19.33 4.59
C ARG A 119 17.02 20.68 4.08
N LEU A 120 16.48 21.20 2.98
CA LEU A 120 16.82 22.53 2.45
C LEU A 120 16.45 23.65 3.41
N MET A 121 15.34 23.50 4.15
CA MET A 121 14.90 24.48 5.14
C MET A 121 15.83 24.52 6.36
N ILE A 122 16.29 23.36 6.84
CA ILE A 122 17.29 23.25 7.90
C ILE A 122 18.64 23.83 7.45
N ILE A 123 19.11 23.50 6.23
CA ILE A 123 20.37 24.04 5.69
C ILE A 123 20.29 25.57 5.56
N LYS A 124 19.18 26.10 5.01
CA LYS A 124 18.98 27.56 4.90
C LYS A 124 18.93 28.24 6.28
N PHE A 125 18.27 27.61 7.25
CA PHE A 125 18.19 28.12 8.62
C PHE A 125 19.55 28.14 9.31
N ILE A 126 20.34 27.08 9.20
CA ILE A 126 21.70 27.01 9.75
C ILE A 126 22.63 28.03 9.07
N SER A 127 22.58 28.14 7.73
CA SER A 127 23.38 29.12 6.99
C SER A 127 23.01 30.56 7.35
N HIS A 128 21.73 30.84 7.59
CA HIS A 128 21.28 32.17 8.03
C HIS A 128 21.83 32.51 9.42
N ILE A 129 21.70 31.61 10.40
CA ILE A 129 22.25 31.78 11.75
C ILE A 129 23.78 31.94 11.72
N TRP A 130 24.47 31.14 10.90
CA TRP A 130 25.93 31.19 10.78
C TRP A 130 26.42 32.51 10.20
N ASN A 131 25.73 33.05 9.20
CA ASN A 131 26.04 34.36 8.61
C ASN A 131 25.77 35.52 9.58
N GLU A 132 24.73 35.42 10.42
CA GLU A 132 24.46 36.42 11.47
C GLU A 132 25.50 36.38 12.60
N LEU A 133 26.00 35.19 12.96
CA LEU A 133 27.04 35.03 13.98
C LEU A 133 28.43 35.49 13.54
N LEU A 134 28.75 35.40 12.23
CA LEU A 134 30.01 35.88 11.65
C LEU A 134 29.98 37.35 11.22
N ALA A 135 28.81 38.00 11.29
CA ALA A 135 28.65 39.43 11.03
C ALA A 135 28.89 40.31 12.27
N ILE A 136 29.36 39.71 13.37
CA ILE A 136 29.85 40.34 14.62
C ILE A 136 31.37 40.26 14.63
#